data_AF-A0A7S2KXZ1-F1
#
_entry.id   AF-A0A7S2KXZ1-F1
#
_cell.length_a   1.000
_cell.length_b   1.000
_cell.length_c   1.000
_cell.angle_alpha   90.00
_cell.angle_beta   90.00
_cell.angle_gamma   90.00
#
_symmetry.space_group_name_H-M   'P 1'
#
loop_
_entity.id
_entity.type
_entity.pdbx_description
1 polymer ?
#
loop_
_entity_poly.entity_id
_entity_poly.type
_entity_poly.pdbx_seq_one_letter_code
_entity_poly.pdbx_strand_id
1 'polypeptide(L)'
;DTIAREWRCKWTDDDDKASLQAAQKALESVLAEVKAVEGVTGVTRTVCGGCLDFKVSTSLSADKFGDWEEKKFAPEADFLKKLEGIDGISMIETQTFTIM
;
A
#
# COMPACT_ATOMS: atom_id res chain seq x y z
N ASP A 1 -8.47 1.49 19.38
CA ASP A 1 -8.66 1.94 17.99
C ASP A 1 -7.74 1.18 17.06
N THR A 2 -8.16 1.04 15.80
CA THR A 2 -7.33 0.47 14.73
C THR A 2 -6.70 1.61 13.96
N ILE A 3 -5.38 1.59 13.74
CA ILE A 3 -4.68 2.58 12.91
C ILE A 3 -4.31 1.89 11.60
N ALA A 4 -4.57 2.55 10.49
CA ALA A 4 -4.18 2.08 9.17
C ALA A 4 -3.15 3.01 8.53
N ARG A 5 -2.14 2.40 7.91
CA ARG A 5 -1.21 3.05 6.97
C ARG A 5 -1.63 2.67 5.56
N GLU A 6 -2.00 3.64 4.75
CA GLU A 6 -2.35 3.43 3.35
C GLU A 6 -1.24 3.91 2.43
N TRP A 7 -0.87 3.04 1.49
CA TRP A 7 -0.08 3.36 0.32
C TRP A 7 -1.02 3.48 -0.86
N ARG A 8 -0.91 4.56 -1.63
CA ARG A 8 -1.80 4.80 -2.76
C ARG A 8 -1.07 5.37 -3.95
N CYS A 9 -1.61 5.07 -5.12
CA CYS A 9 -1.21 5.68 -6.37
C CYS A 9 -2.37 5.68 -7.37
N LYS A 10 -2.21 6.45 -8.45
CA LYS A 10 -3.03 6.37 -9.64
C LYS A 10 -2.39 5.45 -10.67
N TRP A 11 -3.20 4.62 -11.31
CA TRP A 11 -2.82 3.82 -12.48
C TRP A 11 -3.48 4.38 -13.74
N THR A 12 -3.12 3.87 -14.91
CA THR A 12 -3.73 4.20 -16.20
C THR A 12 -4.39 2.96 -16.82
N ASP A 13 -5.47 3.16 -17.55
CA ASP A 13 -6.18 2.10 -18.27
C ASP A 13 -5.55 1.73 -19.63
N ASP A 14 -4.43 2.37 -19.97
CA ASP A 14 -3.59 2.07 -21.13
C ASP A 14 -3.05 0.63 -21.10
N ASP A 15 -2.72 0.11 -22.28
CA ASP A 15 -2.05 -1.19 -22.47
C ASP A 15 -2.69 -2.35 -21.70
N ASP A 16 -4.02 -2.45 -21.77
CA ASP A 16 -4.80 -3.45 -21.01
C ASP A 16 -4.53 -3.38 -19.48
N LYS A 17 -4.42 -2.15 -18.97
CA LYS A 17 -4.17 -1.83 -17.55
C LYS A 17 -2.81 -2.36 -17.08
N ALA A 18 -1.78 -2.28 -17.93
CA ALA A 18 -0.44 -2.78 -17.63
C ALA A 18 0.12 -2.21 -16.32
N SER A 19 -0.07 -0.92 -16.06
CA SER A 19 0.38 -0.24 -14.84
C SER A 19 -0.27 -0.81 -13.57
N LEU A 20 -1.58 -1.13 -13.62
CA LEU A 20 -2.30 -1.80 -12.53
C LEU A 20 -1.77 -3.22 -12.27
N GLN A 21 -1.50 -3.98 -13.34
CA GLN A 21 -0.95 -5.33 -13.23
C GLN A 21 0.46 -5.31 -12.63
N ALA A 22 1.28 -4.33 -13.03
CA ALA A 22 2.62 -4.14 -12.47
C ALA A 22 2.57 -3.72 -10.99
N ALA A 23 1.67 -2.82 -10.61
CA ALA A 23 1.47 -2.43 -9.21
C ALA A 23 1.00 -3.61 -8.35
N GLN A 24 0.15 -4.49 -8.90
CA GLN A 24 -0.25 -5.73 -8.24
C GLN A 24 0.95 -6.66 -8.00
N LYS A 25 1.81 -6.87 -8.99
CA LYS A 25 3.04 -7.67 -8.83
C LYS A 25 4.02 -7.05 -7.82
N ALA A 26 4.14 -5.72 -7.81
CA ALA A 26 4.93 -5.00 -6.82
C ALA A 26 4.41 -5.26 -5.40
N LEU A 27 3.10 -5.25 -5.19
CA LEU A 27 2.48 -5.56 -3.90
C LEU A 27 2.73 -7.03 -3.50
N GLU A 28 2.54 -7.97 -4.42
CA GLU A 28 2.78 -9.40 -4.19
C GLU A 28 4.22 -9.67 -3.70
N SER A 29 5.19 -8.91 -4.19
CA SER A 29 6.59 -9.03 -3.77
C SER A 29 6.88 -8.67 -2.31
N VAL A 30 6.03 -7.84 -1.69
CA VAL A 30 6.20 -7.36 -0.30
C VAL A 30 5.11 -7.86 0.65
N LEU A 31 4.02 -8.44 0.12
CA LEU A 31 2.82 -8.76 0.89
C LEU A 31 3.09 -9.71 2.07
N ALA A 32 4.00 -10.67 1.89
CA ALA A 32 4.40 -11.58 2.95
C ALA A 32 5.08 -10.85 4.12
N GLU A 33 5.96 -9.90 3.82
CA GLU A 33 6.66 -9.08 4.82
C GLU A 33 5.70 -8.15 5.55
N VAL A 34 4.78 -7.50 4.83
CA VAL A 34 3.73 -6.66 5.43
C VAL A 34 2.88 -7.46 6.41
N LYS A 35 2.44 -8.67 6.02
CA LYS A 35 1.63 -9.54 6.89
C LYS A 35 2.39 -10.09 8.09
N ALA A 36 3.73 -10.10 8.03
CA ALA A 36 4.58 -10.54 9.12
C ALA A 36 4.88 -9.44 10.15
N VAL A 37 4.50 -8.18 9.88
CA VAL A 37 4.64 -7.09 10.83
C VAL A 37 3.78 -7.40 12.07
N GLU A 38 4.40 -7.30 13.24
CA GLU A 38 3.72 -7.58 14.51
C GLU A 38 2.53 -6.63 14.71
N GLY A 39 1.38 -7.18 15.09
CA GLY A 39 0.17 -6.40 15.33
C GLY A 39 -0.67 -6.12 14.07
N VAL A 40 -0.26 -6.57 12.89
CA VAL A 40 -1.11 -6.50 11.69
C VAL A 40 -2.36 -7.34 11.87
N THR A 41 -3.50 -6.67 11.79
CA THR A 41 -4.84 -7.27 11.86
C THR A 41 -5.47 -7.43 10.49
N GLY A 42 -5.00 -6.67 9.49
CA GLY A 42 -5.50 -6.77 8.12
C GLY A 42 -4.65 -6.02 7.11
N VAL A 43 -4.67 -6.50 5.87
CA VAL A 43 -4.15 -5.80 4.70
C VAL A 43 -5.26 -5.78 3.66
N THR A 44 -5.76 -4.59 3.36
CA THR A 44 -6.87 -4.39 2.43
C THR A 44 -6.37 -3.70 1.17
N ARG A 45 -6.60 -4.33 0.02
CA ARG A 45 -6.36 -3.71 -1.28
C ARG A 45 -7.67 -3.20 -1.86
N THR A 46 -7.69 -1.94 -2.27
CA THR A 46 -8.82 -1.31 -2.95
C THR A 46 -8.40 -0.81 -4.32
N VAL A 47 -9.17 -1.17 -5.36
CA VAL A 47 -8.97 -0.66 -6.72
C VAL A 47 -10.25 -0.04 -7.22
N CYS A 48 -10.14 1.20 -7.70
CA CYS A 48 -11.26 1.99 -8.20
C CYS A 48 -11.14 2.12 -9.72
N GLY A 49 -12.04 1.47 -10.47
CA GLY A 49 -12.05 1.54 -11.93
C GLY A 49 -12.39 2.92 -12.51
N GLY A 50 -13.15 3.74 -11.78
CA GLY A 50 -13.56 5.07 -12.27
C GLY A 50 -12.57 6.19 -11.94
N CYS A 51 -11.94 6.12 -10.77
CA CYS A 51 -11.00 7.12 -10.29
C CYS A 51 -9.53 6.69 -10.43
N LEU A 52 -9.30 5.48 -10.95
CA LEU A 52 -7.99 4.90 -11.21
C LEU A 52 -7.08 4.82 -9.96
N ASP A 53 -7.64 4.71 -8.77
CA ASP A 53 -6.86 4.50 -7.54
C ASP A 53 -6.47 3.03 -7.39
N PHE A 54 -5.24 2.81 -6.97
CA PHE A 54 -4.76 1.58 -6.35
C PHE A 54 -4.34 1.92 -4.92
N LYS A 55 -4.93 1.25 -3.94
CA LYS A 55 -4.70 1.52 -2.51
C LYS A 55 -4.42 0.23 -1.77
N VAL A 56 -3.48 0.29 -0.82
CA VAL A 56 -3.14 -0.80 0.09
C VAL A 56 -3.14 -0.22 1.49
N SER A 57 -4.13 -0.59 2.30
CA SER A 57 -4.25 -0.16 3.69
C SER A 57 -3.85 -1.30 4.60
N THR A 58 -2.79 -1.10 5.39
CA THR A 58 -2.32 -2.04 6.41
C THR A 58 -2.80 -1.57 7.78
N SER A 59 -3.60 -2.39 8.45
CA SER A 59 -4.26 -2.08 9.71
C SER A 59 -3.58 -2.79 10.88
N LEU A 60 -3.32 -2.04 11.95
CA LEU A 60 -2.73 -2.52 13.20
C LEU A 60 -3.51 -1.97 14.40
N SER A 61 -3.36 -2.61 15.56
CA SER A 61 -3.78 -2.01 16.82
C SER A 61 -2.91 -0.78 17.16
N ALA A 62 -3.52 0.23 17.80
CA ALA A 62 -2.83 1.49 18.12
C ALA A 62 -1.56 1.30 18.98
N ASP A 63 -1.53 0.28 19.85
CA ASP A 63 -0.37 -0.04 20.71
C ASP A 63 0.82 -0.63 19.94
N LYS A 64 0.58 -1.22 18.76
CA LYS A 64 1.63 -1.81 17.91
C LYS A 64 2.06 -0.92 16.75
N PHE A 65 1.27 0.10 16.44
CA PHE A 65 1.57 1.00 15.32
C PHE A 65 2.89 1.76 15.50
N GLY A 66 3.19 2.21 16.73
CA GLY A 66 4.43 2.93 17.04
C GLY A 66 5.70 2.12 16.71
N ASP A 67 5.71 0.83 17.05
CA ASP A 67 6.83 -0.08 16.77
C ASP A 67 7.10 -0.22 15.26
N TRP A 68 6.06 -0.12 14.44
CA TRP A 68 6.18 -0.17 12.98
C TRP A 68 6.60 1.18 12.39
N GLU A 69 6.15 2.29 12.97
CA GLU A 69 6.58 3.65 12.62
C GLU A 69 8.08 3.86 12.87
N GLU A 70 8.61 3.38 14.00
CA GLU A 70 10.06 3.42 14.29
C GLU A 70 10.89 2.66 13.25
N LYS A 71 10.30 1.61 12.66
CA LYS A 71 10.86 0.84 11.54
C LYS A 71 10.58 1.47 10.17
N LYS A 72 10.13 2.74 10.14
CA LYS A 72 9.78 3.50 8.93
C LYS A 72 8.77 2.78 8.05
N PHE A 73 7.81 2.09 8.67
CA PHE A 73 6.77 1.34 8.00
C PHE A 73 7.30 0.25 7.04
N ALA A 74 8.50 -0.31 7.28
CA ALA A 74 9.06 -1.34 6.42
C ALA A 74 8.05 -2.47 6.14
N PRO A 75 7.86 -2.89 4.87
CA PRO A 75 8.66 -2.62 3.66
C PRO A 75 8.16 -1.43 2.79
N GLU A 76 7.50 -0.42 3.35
CA GLU A 76 6.91 0.73 2.62
C GLU A 76 7.86 1.33 1.56
N ALA A 77 9.09 1.68 1.93
CA ALA A 77 10.03 2.32 1.02
C ALA A 77 10.34 1.46 -0.23
N ASP A 78 10.47 0.15 -0.06
CA ASP A 78 10.75 -0.76 -1.19
C ASP A 78 9.53 -0.91 -2.11
N PHE A 79 8.33 -0.85 -1.55
CA PHE A 79 7.10 -0.88 -2.33
C PHE A 79 6.90 0.42 -3.11
N LEU A 80 7.05 1.58 -2.47
CA LEU A 80 6.91 2.88 -3.13
C LEU A 80 7.92 3.04 -4.26
N LYS A 81 9.18 2.63 -4.05
CA LYS A 81 10.21 2.65 -5.08
C LYS A 81 9.87 1.77 -6.28
N LYS A 82 9.23 0.61 -6.06
CA LYS A 82 8.73 -0.24 -7.16
C LYS A 82 7.63 0.47 -7.93
N LEU A 83 6.72 1.16 -7.25
CA LEU A 83 5.65 1.94 -7.90
C LEU A 83 6.18 3.08 -8.75
N GLU A 84 7.20 3.81 -8.26
CA GLU A 84 7.84 4.91 -9.00
C GLU A 84 8.47 4.47 -10.32
N GLY A 85 8.91 3.20 -10.40
CA GLY A 85 9.52 2.63 -11.60
C GLY A 85 8.52 2.07 -12.63
N ILE A 86 7.21 2.19 -12.40
CA ILE A 86 6.18 1.66 -13.30
C ILE A 86 5.64 2.79 -14.18
N ASP A 87 5.80 2.64 -15.49
CA ASP A 87 5.16 3.52 -16.45
C ASP A 87 3.63 3.48 -16.30
N GLY A 88 2.99 4.66 -16.28
CA GLY A 88 1.56 4.81 -16.04
C GLY A 88 1.15 4.86 -14.57
N ILE A 89 2.10 4.82 -13.62
CA ILE A 89 1.83 5.16 -12.22
C ILE A 89 2.07 6.65 -11.97
N SER A 90 1.19 7.27 -11.20
CA SER A 90 1.34 8.65 -10.73
C SER A 90 0.71 8.85 -9.35
N MET A 91 0.86 10.05 -8.77
CA MET A 91 0.27 10.43 -7.48
C MET A 91 0.55 9.40 -6.36
N ILE A 92 1.81 9.00 -6.22
CA ILE A 92 2.24 8.09 -5.16
C ILE A 92 2.22 8.86 -3.85
N GLU A 93 1.38 8.42 -2.92
CA GLU A 93 1.18 9.07 -1.63
C GLU A 93 1.03 8.03 -0.53
N THR A 94 1.28 8.48 0.70
CA THR A 94 1.04 7.69 1.91
C THR A 94 0.20 8.49 2.88
N GLN A 95 -0.73 7.83 3.57
CA GLN A 95 -1.57 8.47 4.57
C GLN A 95 -1.80 7.54 5.76
N THR A 96 -1.89 8.12 6.95
CA THR A 96 -2.20 7.39 8.19
C THR A 96 -3.54 7.87 8.72
N PHE A 97 -4.43 6.94 9.08
CA PHE A 97 -5.75 7.27 9.60
C PHE A 97 -6.25 6.23 10.60
N THR A 98 -7.19 6.64 11.44
CA THR A 98 -7.83 5.76 12.43
C THR A 98 -9.12 5.18 11.85
N ILE A 99 -9.35 3.89 12.10
CA ILE A 99 -10.56 3.15 11.75
C ILE A 99 -11.28 2.79 13.07
N MET A 100 -12.61 3.01 13.08
CA MET A 100 -13.51 2.63 14.17
C MET A 100 -14.34 1.42 13.80
#